data_AF-A0A951XD95-F1
#
_entry.id   AF-A0A951XD95-F1
#
_cell.length_a   1.000
_cell.length_b   1.000
_cell.length_c   1.000
_cell.angle_alpha   90.00
_cell.angle_beta   90.00
_cell.angle_gamma   90.00
#
_symmetry.space_group_name_H-M   'P 1'
#
loop_
_entity.id
_entity.type
_entity.pdbx_description
1 polymer ?
#
loop_
_entity_poly.entity_id
_entity_poly.type
_entity_poly.pdbx_seq_one_letter_code
_entity_poly.pdbx_strand_id
1 'polypeptide(L)'
;MKNKLVGYCLIYLLCPLTSLLAQEAPADDVESKMALLEDSMKVYAFDIVNAREAEERFQADSIFTRMLVRALREPYSFRYPFDSLITISRLYAPDSSFRIFTWQLVRDPASFRRHGAIQMNTPDGSLKLFPLLDKTSVIRDIDNAVTNNEEWVGAIYYKIIETQFRGKYFYTLLGYDEHNFRSTRKRIEVLTFDQNDKPVFGG
;
A
#
# COMPACT_ATOMS: atom_id res chain seq x y z
N MET A 1 59.69 47.80 26.55
CA MET A 1 58.79 47.21 25.54
C MET A 1 59.03 45.71 25.48
N LYS A 2 58.07 44.89 25.93
CA LYS A 2 58.13 43.41 25.90
C LYS A 2 57.01 42.94 24.99
N ASN A 3 57.32 42.44 23.80
CA ASN A 3 56.34 41.79 22.92
C ASN A 3 56.43 40.27 23.08
N LYS A 4 55.31 39.66 23.49
CA LYS A 4 55.11 38.22 23.56
C LYS A 4 54.79 37.70 22.16
N LEU A 5 55.52 36.69 21.70
CA LEU A 5 55.13 35.86 20.56
C LEU A 5 54.16 34.78 21.06
N VAL A 6 52.94 34.75 20.55
CA VAL A 6 51.99 33.64 20.74
C VAL A 6 52.05 32.80 19.47
N GLY A 7 52.60 31.59 19.58
CA GLY A 7 52.62 30.61 18.50
C GLY A 7 51.30 29.83 18.48
N TYR A 8 50.57 29.92 17.38
CA TYR A 8 49.38 29.10 17.12
C TYR A 8 49.79 27.72 16.61
N CYS A 9 49.36 26.67 17.29
CA CYS A 9 49.54 25.28 16.90
C CYS A 9 48.37 24.88 15.97
N LEU A 10 48.62 24.71 14.68
CA LEU A 10 47.66 24.12 13.73
C LEU A 10 47.65 22.61 13.91
N ILE A 11 46.57 22.05 14.45
CA ILE A 11 46.30 20.61 14.47
C ILE A 11 45.55 20.27 13.18
N TYR A 12 46.21 19.57 12.25
CA TYR A 12 45.56 18.96 11.10
C TYR A 12 44.78 17.73 11.58
N LEU A 13 43.45 17.84 11.60
CA LEU A 13 42.53 16.75 11.92
C LEU A 13 42.39 15.85 10.68
N LEU A 14 43.22 14.80 10.60
CA LEU A 14 43.09 13.74 9.60
C LEU A 14 41.80 12.96 9.89
N CYS A 15 40.74 13.24 9.13
CA CYS A 15 39.50 12.48 9.19
C CYS A 15 39.65 11.26 8.26
N PRO A 16 39.69 10.01 8.76
CA PRO A 16 39.73 8.87 7.86
C PRO A 16 38.39 8.78 7.14
N LEU A 17 38.46 8.84 5.81
CA LEU A 17 37.35 8.58 4.90
C LEU A 17 36.96 7.09 5.09
N THR A 18 36.03 6.80 6.01
CA THR A 18 35.42 5.48 6.06
C THR A 18 34.44 5.39 4.91
N SER A 19 34.83 4.72 3.83
CA SER A 19 33.89 4.29 2.80
C SER A 19 32.88 3.36 3.47
N LEU A 20 31.69 3.91 3.75
CA LEU A 20 30.50 3.16 4.09
C LEU A 20 30.17 2.29 2.86
N LEU A 21 30.66 1.05 2.86
CA LEU A 21 30.06 0.01 2.03
C LEU A 21 28.70 -0.29 2.65
N ALA A 22 27.65 0.34 2.12
CA ALA A 22 26.30 -0.12 2.32
C ALA A 22 26.25 -1.55 1.76
N GLN A 23 26.20 -2.54 2.65
CA GLN A 23 26.05 -3.93 2.26
C GLN A 23 24.59 -4.10 1.79
N GLU A 24 24.35 -3.98 0.48
CA GLU A 24 23.11 -4.46 -0.11
C GLU A 24 23.02 -5.96 0.22
N ALA A 25 22.00 -6.35 0.99
CA ALA A 25 21.68 -7.75 1.13
C ALA A 25 21.50 -8.32 -0.30
N PRO A 26 22.08 -9.50 -0.61
CA PRO A 26 21.94 -10.07 -1.94
C PRO A 26 20.45 -10.21 -2.26
N ALA A 27 20.04 -9.72 -3.44
CA ALA A 27 18.64 -9.66 -3.86
C ALA A 27 17.90 -11.02 -3.69
N ASP A 28 18.64 -12.13 -3.83
CA ASP A 28 18.15 -13.50 -3.65
C ASP A 28 17.63 -13.80 -2.22
N ASP A 29 18.20 -13.16 -1.19
CA ASP A 29 17.77 -13.36 0.21
C ASP A 29 16.45 -12.63 0.50
N VAL A 30 16.28 -11.42 -0.04
CA VAL A 30 15.05 -10.64 0.10
C VAL A 30 13.90 -11.33 -0.63
N GLU A 31 14.11 -11.79 -1.86
CA GLU A 31 13.09 -12.51 -2.63
C GLU A 31 12.66 -13.80 -1.92
N SER A 32 13.62 -14.60 -1.44
CA SER A 32 13.35 -15.83 -0.69
C SER A 32 12.57 -15.57 0.59
N LYS A 33 12.94 -14.52 1.33
CA LYS A 33 12.23 -14.10 2.54
C LYS A 33 10.80 -13.67 2.23
N MET A 34 10.59 -12.89 1.18
CA MET A 34 9.26 -12.44 0.76
C MET A 34 8.39 -13.62 0.31
N ALA A 35 8.96 -14.59 -0.40
CA ALA A 35 8.27 -15.81 -0.79
C ALA A 35 7.79 -16.63 0.42
N LEU A 36 8.60 -16.75 1.48
CA LEU A 36 8.20 -17.43 2.71
C LEU A 36 7.06 -16.69 3.45
N LEU A 37 7.12 -15.36 3.49
CA LEU A 37 6.05 -14.54 4.06
C LEU A 37 4.75 -14.71 3.28
N GLU A 38 4.83 -14.70 1.95
CA GLU A 38 3.69 -14.91 1.07
C GLU A 38 3.09 -16.31 1.24
N ASP A 39 3.92 -17.36 1.24
CA ASP A 39 3.50 -18.75 1.42
C ASP A 39 2.70 -18.93 2.72
N SER A 40 3.16 -18.27 3.78
CA SER A 40 2.49 -18.32 5.09
C SER A 40 1.16 -17.57 5.11
N MET A 41 1.01 -16.48 4.33
CA MET A 41 -0.22 -15.67 4.35
C MET A 41 -1.28 -16.13 3.33
N LYS A 42 -0.90 -16.90 2.30
CA LYS A 42 -1.82 -17.33 1.24
C LYS A 42 -3.02 -18.12 1.75
N VAL A 43 -2.83 -18.92 2.80
CA VAL A 43 -3.92 -19.73 3.39
C VAL A 43 -4.98 -18.82 4.03
N TYR A 44 -4.54 -17.80 4.76
CA TYR A 44 -5.46 -16.83 5.34
C TYR A 44 -6.11 -15.96 4.27
N ALA A 45 -5.39 -15.57 3.23
CA ALA A 45 -5.98 -14.87 2.08
C ALA A 45 -7.10 -15.70 1.43
N PHE A 46 -6.89 -17.01 1.27
CA PHE A 46 -7.92 -17.92 0.76
C PHE A 46 -9.11 -18.02 1.71
N ASP A 47 -8.86 -18.18 3.01
CA ASP A 47 -9.88 -18.37 4.04
C ASP A 47 -10.77 -17.14 4.25
N ILE A 48 -10.28 -15.92 4.00
CA ILE A 48 -11.11 -14.69 4.02
C ILE A 48 -12.38 -14.84 3.18
N VAL A 49 -12.26 -15.52 2.03
CA VAL A 49 -13.37 -15.70 1.09
C VAL A 49 -14.04 -17.07 1.28
N ASN A 50 -13.27 -18.11 1.57
CA ASN A 50 -13.72 -19.49 1.43
C ASN A 50 -14.02 -20.21 2.75
N ALA A 51 -13.59 -19.68 3.91
CA ALA A 51 -13.87 -20.34 5.18
C ALA A 51 -15.38 -20.40 5.43
N ARG A 52 -15.84 -21.52 6.02
CA ARG A 52 -17.26 -21.83 6.14
C ARG A 52 -17.93 -20.90 7.14
N GLU A 53 -17.34 -20.76 8.31
CA GLU A 53 -17.88 -19.94 9.39
C GLU A 53 -17.43 -18.48 9.24
N ALA A 54 -18.33 -17.53 9.51
CA ALA A 54 -17.99 -16.10 9.42
C ALA A 54 -16.84 -15.74 10.37
N GLU A 55 -16.83 -16.33 11.57
CA GLU A 55 -15.77 -16.13 12.56
C GLU A 55 -14.38 -16.53 12.03
N GLU A 56 -14.28 -17.65 11.30
CA GLU A 56 -13.03 -18.08 10.67
C GLU A 56 -12.57 -17.07 9.61
N ARG A 57 -13.50 -16.54 8.81
CA ARG A 57 -13.20 -15.47 7.83
C ARG A 57 -12.69 -14.20 8.52
N PHE A 58 -13.28 -13.80 9.64
CA PHE A 58 -12.83 -12.65 10.44
C PHE A 58 -11.42 -12.86 11.01
N GLN A 59 -11.16 -14.05 11.54
CA GLN A 59 -9.84 -14.40 12.07
C GLN A 59 -8.80 -14.42 10.97
N ALA A 60 -9.11 -15.00 9.81
CA ALA A 60 -8.26 -15.02 8.64
C ALA A 60 -7.95 -13.60 8.14
N ASP A 61 -8.95 -12.72 8.01
CA ASP A 61 -8.76 -11.32 7.63
C ASP A 61 -7.82 -10.58 8.60
N SER A 62 -8.03 -10.77 9.90
CA SER A 62 -7.21 -10.16 10.95
C SER A 62 -5.75 -10.63 10.89
N ILE A 63 -5.53 -11.93 10.71
CA ILE A 63 -4.19 -12.53 10.61
C ILE A 63 -3.50 -12.09 9.32
N PHE A 64 -4.19 -12.22 8.18
CA PHE A 64 -3.72 -11.80 6.87
C PHE A 64 -3.29 -10.34 6.88
N THR A 65 -4.14 -9.42 7.36
CA THR A 65 -3.85 -7.98 7.41
C THR A 65 -2.54 -7.69 8.16
N ARG A 66 -2.33 -8.35 9.32
CA ARG A 66 -1.08 -8.19 10.08
C ARG A 66 0.13 -8.74 9.33
N MET A 67 -0.01 -9.89 8.68
CA MET A 67 1.08 -10.51 7.91
C MET A 67 1.44 -9.68 6.69
N LEU A 68 0.45 -9.19 5.94
CA LEU A 68 0.65 -8.29 4.81
C LEU A 68 1.39 -7.03 5.26
N VAL A 69 0.92 -6.33 6.30
CA VAL A 69 1.61 -5.12 6.79
C VAL A 69 3.05 -5.40 7.22
N ARG A 70 3.34 -6.56 7.82
CA ARG A 70 4.71 -6.97 8.15
C ARG A 70 5.56 -7.17 6.90
N ALA A 71 5.04 -7.87 5.88
CA ALA A 71 5.74 -8.06 4.61
C ALA A 71 5.97 -6.74 3.87
N LEU A 72 5.01 -5.82 3.90
CA LEU A 72 5.16 -4.49 3.28
C LEU A 72 6.23 -3.63 3.98
N ARG A 73 6.58 -3.91 5.24
CA ARG A 73 7.67 -3.20 5.96
C ARG A 73 9.06 -3.65 5.54
N GLU A 74 9.19 -4.78 4.85
CA GLU A 74 10.47 -5.20 4.31
C GLU A 74 10.97 -4.16 3.29
N PRO A 75 12.25 -3.75 3.37
CA PRO A 75 12.82 -2.80 2.42
C PRO A 75 12.60 -3.25 0.99
N TYR A 76 12.21 -2.32 0.12
CA TYR A 76 11.94 -2.58 -1.31
C TYR A 76 10.81 -3.59 -1.59
N SER A 77 9.95 -3.89 -0.61
CA SER A 77 8.79 -4.80 -0.77
C SER A 77 7.84 -4.39 -1.91
N PHE A 78 7.85 -3.13 -2.34
CA PHE A 78 7.10 -2.64 -3.50
C PHE A 78 7.36 -3.48 -4.77
N ARG A 79 8.58 -3.98 -4.96
CA ARG A 79 8.98 -4.75 -6.14
C ARG A 79 8.46 -6.19 -6.11
N TYR A 80 8.21 -6.74 -4.92
CA TYR A 80 7.77 -8.11 -4.77
C TYR A 80 6.31 -8.26 -5.19
N PRO A 81 5.97 -9.13 -6.14
CA PRO A 81 4.67 -9.11 -6.78
C PRO A 81 3.57 -9.72 -5.91
N PHE A 82 3.78 -10.70 -5.03
CA PHE A 82 2.70 -11.40 -4.31
C PHE A 82 1.71 -12.20 -5.20
N ASP A 83 2.19 -12.85 -6.27
CA ASP A 83 1.33 -13.49 -7.28
C ASP A 83 0.47 -14.67 -6.80
N SER A 84 0.79 -15.28 -5.65
CA SER A 84 0.00 -16.37 -5.08
C SER A 84 -1.22 -15.90 -4.25
N LEU A 85 -1.33 -14.60 -3.93
CA LEU A 85 -2.47 -14.03 -3.21
C LEU A 85 -3.71 -13.84 -4.12
N ILE A 86 -4.24 -14.93 -4.68
CA ILE A 86 -5.25 -14.91 -5.75
C ILE A 86 -6.60 -14.27 -5.37
N THR A 87 -6.94 -14.24 -4.08
CA THR A 87 -8.20 -13.65 -3.56
C THR A 87 -8.05 -12.17 -3.20
N ILE A 88 -6.84 -11.63 -3.28
CA ILE A 88 -6.51 -10.25 -2.92
C ILE A 88 -6.17 -9.53 -4.21
N SER A 89 -6.98 -8.53 -4.56
CA SER A 89 -6.61 -7.67 -5.68
C SER A 89 -5.38 -6.87 -5.31
N ARG A 90 -4.45 -6.79 -6.25
CA ARG A 90 -3.23 -6.00 -6.18
C ARG A 90 -2.93 -5.48 -7.57
N LEU A 91 -2.86 -4.16 -7.71
CA LEU A 91 -2.61 -3.51 -8.99
C LEU A 91 -1.51 -2.48 -8.85
N TYR A 92 -0.53 -2.55 -9.72
CA TYR A 92 0.44 -1.46 -9.91
C TYR A 92 -0.19 -0.38 -10.78
N ALA A 93 0.09 0.88 -10.45
CA ALA A 93 -0.14 1.99 -11.37
C ALA A 93 0.71 1.77 -12.64
N PRO A 94 0.24 2.17 -13.84
CA PRO A 94 1.01 1.97 -15.08
C PRO A 94 2.41 2.60 -15.06
N ASP A 95 2.59 3.75 -14.41
CA ASP A 95 3.88 4.39 -14.15
C ASP A 95 4.69 3.80 -12.97
N SER A 96 4.18 2.77 -12.30
CA SER A 96 4.78 2.16 -11.11
C SER A 96 5.00 3.11 -9.92
N SER A 97 4.28 4.24 -9.86
CA SER A 97 4.39 5.21 -8.76
C SER A 97 3.78 4.69 -7.44
N PHE A 98 2.76 3.84 -7.54
CA PHE A 98 2.14 3.17 -6.41
C PHE A 98 1.57 1.82 -6.82
N ARG A 99 1.12 1.05 -5.82
CA ARG A 99 0.24 -0.09 -6.00
C ARG A 99 -0.88 -0.05 -4.98
N ILE A 100 -2.03 -0.57 -5.37
CA ILE A 100 -3.23 -0.64 -4.52
C ILE A 100 -3.57 -2.10 -4.27
N PHE A 101 -3.80 -2.43 -3.00
CA PHE A 101 -4.37 -3.70 -2.56
C PHE A 101 -5.83 -3.49 -2.21
N THR A 102 -6.72 -4.37 -2.65
CA THR A 102 -8.12 -4.40 -2.20
C THR A 102 -8.62 -5.82 -2.02
N TRP A 103 -9.32 -6.07 -0.92
CA TRP A 103 -9.99 -7.35 -0.67
C TRP A 103 -11.27 -7.12 0.12
N GLN A 104 -12.12 -8.13 0.16
CA GLN A 104 -13.41 -8.07 0.83
C GLN A 104 -13.58 -9.25 1.78
N LEU A 105 -14.26 -8.95 2.88
CA LEU A 105 -14.70 -9.90 3.87
C LEU A 105 -16.23 -9.91 3.89
N VAL A 106 -16.81 -11.07 3.60
CA VAL A 106 -18.26 -11.27 3.67
C VAL A 106 -18.62 -11.71 5.08
N ARG A 107 -19.17 -10.77 5.86
CA ARG A 107 -19.65 -11.04 7.23
C ARG A 107 -20.91 -11.90 7.19
N ASP A 108 -21.88 -11.44 6.41
CA ASP A 108 -23.18 -12.06 6.18
C ASP A 108 -23.68 -11.62 4.78
N PRO A 109 -24.75 -12.21 4.23
CA PRO A 109 -25.24 -11.89 2.88
C PRO A 109 -25.59 -10.40 2.64
N ALA A 110 -25.74 -9.60 3.70
CA ALA A 110 -26.08 -8.19 3.65
C ALA A 110 -24.94 -7.26 4.09
N SER A 111 -23.81 -7.77 4.60
CA SER A 111 -22.74 -6.98 5.18
C SER A 111 -21.38 -7.38 4.62
N PHE A 112 -20.82 -6.48 3.82
CA PHE A 112 -19.50 -6.58 3.20
C PHE A 112 -18.58 -5.56 3.85
N ARG A 113 -17.44 -6.02 4.36
CA ARG A 113 -16.34 -5.13 4.75
C ARG A 113 -15.29 -5.16 3.66
N ARG A 114 -14.90 -4.00 3.17
CA ARG A 114 -13.81 -3.88 2.20
C ARG A 114 -12.60 -3.33 2.92
N HIS A 115 -11.46 -3.83 2.50
CA HIS A 115 -10.18 -3.40 3.01
C HIS A 115 -9.33 -2.99 1.81
N GLY A 116 -8.47 -2.02 2.03
CA GLY A 116 -7.48 -1.67 1.05
C GLY A 116 -6.32 -0.92 1.63
N ALA A 117 -5.26 -0.83 0.83
CA ALA A 117 -4.11 -0.02 1.14
C ALA A 117 -3.42 0.41 -0.15
N ILE A 118 -2.92 1.64 -0.18
CA ILE A 118 -2.03 2.14 -1.23
C ILE A 118 -0.61 2.14 -0.67
N GLN A 119 0.29 1.41 -1.33
CA GLN A 119 1.72 1.49 -1.05
C GLN A 119 2.39 2.35 -2.13
N MET A 120 3.12 3.37 -1.72
CA MET A 120 3.89 4.21 -2.63
C MET A 120 5.23 3.55 -2.95
N ASN A 121 5.74 3.77 -4.16
CA ASN A 121 7.08 3.37 -4.57
C ASN A 121 8.10 4.40 -4.08
N THR A 122 8.78 4.10 -2.99
CA THR A 122 9.81 4.97 -2.40
C THR A 122 11.19 4.60 -2.93
N PRO A 123 12.04 5.58 -3.32
CA PRO A 123 13.37 5.29 -3.85
C PRO A 123 14.30 4.58 -2.85
N ASP A 124 14.15 4.87 -1.57
CA ASP A 124 14.93 4.29 -0.48
C ASP A 124 14.38 2.94 0.03
N GLY A 125 13.29 2.45 -0.58
CA GLY A 125 12.64 1.21 -0.21
C GLY A 125 11.86 1.26 1.10
N SER A 126 11.71 2.44 1.73
CA SER A 126 10.96 2.61 2.97
C SER A 126 9.45 2.45 2.78
N LEU A 127 8.74 1.96 3.79
CA LEU A 127 7.29 1.81 3.70
C LEU A 127 6.59 3.18 3.81
N LYS A 128 6.00 3.66 2.70
CA LYS A 128 4.96 4.70 2.69
C LYS A 128 3.62 4.06 2.31
N LEU A 129 2.73 3.94 3.30
CA LEU A 129 1.46 3.20 3.19
C LEU A 129 0.28 4.07 3.62
N PHE A 130 -0.77 4.10 2.80
CA PHE A 130 -2.05 4.71 3.12
C PHE A 130 -3.10 3.62 3.30
N PRO A 131 -3.57 3.33 4.52
CA PRO A 131 -4.70 2.44 4.72
C PRO A 131 -5.98 3.07 4.16
N LEU A 132 -6.81 2.27 3.49
CA LEU A 132 -8.10 2.68 2.99
C LEU A 132 -9.20 2.25 3.96
N LEU A 133 -9.79 3.21 4.66
CA LEU A 133 -10.84 2.99 5.64
C LEU A 133 -12.21 3.09 4.97
N ASP A 134 -12.88 1.94 4.83
CA ASP A 134 -14.21 1.88 4.20
C ASP A 134 -15.25 2.68 5.00
N LYS A 135 -15.75 3.77 4.41
CA LYS A 135 -16.83 4.62 4.91
C LYS A 135 -18.07 4.62 4.00
N THR A 136 -18.19 3.63 3.12
CA THR A 136 -19.28 3.51 2.13
C THR A 136 -20.67 3.65 2.77
N SER A 137 -20.89 3.07 3.95
CA SER A 137 -22.22 3.08 4.60
C SER A 137 -22.61 4.41 5.24
N VAL A 138 -21.66 5.35 5.42
CA VAL A 138 -21.92 6.63 6.11
C VAL A 138 -21.87 7.84 5.16
N ILE A 139 -21.30 7.68 3.97
CA ILE A 139 -21.26 8.72 2.94
C ILE A 139 -22.63 8.78 2.25
N ARG A 140 -23.30 9.94 2.32
CA ARG A 140 -24.67 10.12 1.81
C ARG A 140 -24.74 10.23 0.29
N ASP A 141 -23.86 11.04 -0.29
CA ASP A 141 -23.81 11.33 -1.72
C ASP A 141 -22.49 10.83 -2.29
N ILE A 142 -22.40 9.50 -2.44
CA ILE A 142 -21.19 8.81 -2.91
C ILE A 142 -20.80 9.28 -4.32
N ASP A 143 -21.77 9.58 -5.18
CA ASP A 143 -21.53 9.86 -6.59
C ASP A 143 -20.90 11.25 -6.81
N ASN A 144 -21.05 12.17 -5.85
CA ASN A 144 -20.44 13.51 -5.88
C ASN A 144 -19.39 13.74 -4.78
N ALA A 145 -19.05 12.71 -4.00
CA ALA A 145 -18.10 12.84 -2.90
C ALA A 145 -16.66 12.92 -3.42
N VAL A 146 -15.88 13.86 -2.86
CA VAL A 146 -14.42 13.85 -2.91
C VAL A 146 -13.93 13.38 -1.55
N THR A 147 -13.22 12.25 -1.51
CA THR A 147 -12.79 11.63 -0.25
C THR A 147 -11.30 11.35 -0.23
N ASN A 148 -10.78 10.95 0.92
CA ASN A 148 -9.39 10.55 1.10
C ASN A 148 -9.30 9.09 1.56
N ASN A 149 -8.10 8.64 1.92
CA ASN A 149 -7.88 7.28 2.40
C ASN A 149 -8.61 6.94 3.72
N GLU A 150 -9.01 7.92 4.54
CA GLU A 150 -9.74 7.72 5.79
C GLU A 150 -11.27 7.69 5.60
N GLU A 151 -11.73 8.13 4.43
CA GLU A 151 -13.14 8.18 4.01
C GLU A 151 -13.35 7.46 2.67
N TRP A 152 -12.65 6.34 2.49
CA TRP A 152 -12.66 5.60 1.23
C TRP A 152 -14.01 4.95 0.97
N VAL A 153 -14.50 5.07 -0.27
CA VAL A 153 -15.66 4.32 -0.74
C VAL A 153 -15.18 2.97 -1.26
N GLY A 154 -15.42 1.93 -0.47
CA GLY A 154 -14.83 0.63 -0.70
C GLY A 154 -15.21 -0.01 -2.04
N ALA A 155 -14.22 -0.53 -2.74
CA ALA A 155 -14.36 -1.36 -3.93
C ALA A 155 -13.18 -2.33 -4.08
N ILE A 156 -13.39 -3.39 -4.86
CA ILE A 156 -12.32 -4.26 -5.33
C ILE A 156 -11.94 -3.83 -6.73
N TYR A 157 -10.74 -3.26 -6.88
CA TYR A 157 -10.27 -2.79 -8.18
C TYR A 157 -9.67 -3.94 -8.99
N TYR A 158 -9.83 -3.92 -10.30
CA TYR A 158 -9.22 -4.91 -11.19
C TYR A 158 -8.44 -4.27 -12.34
N LYS A 159 -8.50 -2.94 -12.50
CA LYS A 159 -7.72 -2.22 -13.50
C LYS A 159 -7.47 -0.77 -13.07
N ILE A 160 -6.28 -0.28 -13.42
CA ILE A 160 -5.92 1.14 -13.34
C ILE A 160 -5.66 1.65 -14.75
N ILE A 161 -6.22 2.80 -15.08
CA ILE A 161 -5.95 3.53 -16.32
C ILE A 161 -5.34 4.87 -15.94
N GLU A 162 -4.09 5.08 -16.35
CA GLU A 162 -3.40 6.34 -16.15
C GLU A 162 -3.71 7.30 -17.29
N THR A 163 -3.98 8.55 -16.94
CA THR A 163 -4.11 9.66 -17.86
C THR A 163 -3.40 10.88 -17.29
N GLN A 164 -3.04 11.83 -18.15
CA GLN A 164 -2.39 13.07 -17.73
C GLN A 164 -3.10 14.28 -18.33
N PHE A 165 -3.32 15.30 -17.52
CA PHE A 165 -3.87 16.57 -17.97
C PHE A 165 -3.13 17.73 -17.29
N ARG A 166 -2.58 18.64 -18.10
CA ARG A 166 -1.80 19.81 -17.64
C ARG A 166 -0.69 19.45 -16.63
N GLY A 167 0.00 18.33 -16.88
CA GLY A 167 1.09 17.86 -16.02
C GLY A 167 0.64 17.15 -14.73
N LYS A 168 -0.67 17.06 -14.45
CA LYS A 168 -1.21 16.27 -13.33
C LYS A 168 -1.64 14.89 -13.81
N TYR A 169 -1.23 13.86 -13.08
CA TYR A 169 -1.65 12.48 -13.30
C TYR A 169 -3.00 12.19 -12.65
N PHE A 170 -3.81 11.40 -13.34
CA PHE A 170 -5.11 10.92 -12.92
C PHE A 170 -5.19 9.41 -13.16
N TYR A 171 -5.58 8.67 -12.13
CA TYR A 171 -5.68 7.22 -12.17
C TYR A 171 -7.13 6.82 -12.10
N THR A 172 -7.71 6.41 -13.22
CA THR A 172 -9.06 5.85 -13.25
C THR A 172 -9.00 4.40 -12.78
N LEU A 173 -9.57 4.15 -11.61
CA LEU A 173 -9.68 2.84 -11.00
C LEU A 173 -11.00 2.20 -11.45
N LEU A 174 -10.92 1.05 -12.11
CA LEU A 174 -12.09 0.24 -12.43
C LEU A 174 -12.21 -0.86 -11.39
N GLY A 175 -13.35 -0.88 -10.72
CA GLY A 175 -13.63 -1.83 -9.66
C GLY A 175 -15.05 -2.35 -9.67
N TYR A 176 -15.32 -3.20 -8.70
CA TYR A 176 -16.67 -3.62 -8.38
C TYR A 176 -16.91 -3.57 -6.88
N ASP A 177 -18.18 -3.40 -6.55
CA ASP A 177 -18.72 -3.48 -5.22
C ASP A 177 -19.81 -4.56 -5.23
N GLU A 178 -19.65 -5.63 -4.47
CA GLU A 178 -20.68 -6.68 -4.35
C GLU A 178 -21.97 -6.19 -3.73
N HIS A 179 -22.01 -4.99 -3.14
CA HIS A 179 -23.17 -4.26 -2.62
C HIS A 179 -24.09 -5.07 -1.69
N ASN A 180 -24.83 -6.06 -2.22
CA ASN A 180 -25.57 -7.06 -1.46
C ASN A 180 -25.71 -8.39 -2.25
N PHE A 181 -26.23 -9.44 -1.60
CA PHE A 181 -26.46 -10.75 -2.22
C PHE A 181 -27.30 -10.78 -3.50
N ARG A 182 -27.96 -9.68 -3.90
CA ARG A 182 -28.80 -9.58 -5.09
C ARG A 182 -28.19 -8.75 -6.22
N SER A 183 -27.13 -7.99 -5.98
CA SER A 183 -26.62 -7.05 -6.99
C SER A 183 -25.14 -6.77 -6.80
N THR A 184 -24.35 -6.88 -7.86
CA THR A 184 -23.00 -6.30 -7.93
C THR A 184 -23.04 -4.99 -8.70
N ARG A 185 -22.30 -3.98 -8.25
CA ARG A 185 -22.14 -2.69 -8.92
C ARG A 185 -20.75 -2.58 -9.49
N LYS A 186 -20.64 -2.13 -10.74
CA LYS A 186 -19.34 -1.65 -11.26
C LYS A 186 -19.11 -0.25 -10.72
N ARG A 187 -17.88 0.03 -10.29
CA ARG A 187 -17.46 1.34 -9.80
C ARG A 187 -16.32 1.84 -10.67
N ILE A 188 -16.41 3.12 -11.02
CA ILE A 188 -15.33 3.87 -11.66
C ILE A 188 -15.00 4.99 -10.68
N GLU A 189 -13.73 5.12 -10.33
CA GLU A 189 -13.28 6.12 -9.39
C GLU A 189 -12.00 6.75 -9.89
N VAL A 190 -11.88 8.07 -9.75
CA VAL A 190 -10.64 8.77 -10.08
C VAL A 190 -9.82 8.89 -8.81
N LEU A 191 -8.58 8.42 -8.85
CA LEU A 191 -7.57 8.62 -7.82
C LEU A 191 -6.58 9.67 -8.30
N THR A 192 -6.31 10.65 -7.44
CA THR A 192 -5.20 11.59 -7.56
C THR A 192 -4.45 11.68 -6.24
N PHE A 193 -3.33 12.40 -6.22
CA PHE A 193 -2.59 12.69 -5.00
C PHE A 193 -2.56 14.20 -4.76
N ASP A 194 -2.73 14.61 -3.51
CA ASP A 194 -2.63 16.02 -3.10
C ASP A 194 -1.17 16.49 -3.01
N GLN A 195 -0.97 17.73 -2.57
CA GLN A 195 0.37 18.33 -2.44
C GLN A 195 1.26 17.65 -1.39
N ASN A 196 0.68 16.82 -0.51
CA ASN A 196 1.37 16.04 0.50
C ASN A 196 1.46 14.55 0.13
N ASP A 197 1.22 14.22 -1.14
CA ASP A 197 1.12 12.87 -1.69
C ASP A 197 0.05 11.99 -1.02
N LYS A 198 -1.01 12.58 -0.46
CA LYS A 198 -2.12 11.81 0.11
C LYS A 198 -3.13 11.43 -0.98
N PRO A 199 -3.67 10.20 -0.95
CA PRO A 199 -4.72 9.77 -1.89
C PRO A 199 -5.97 10.65 -1.78
N VAL A 200 -6.50 11.07 -2.92
CA VAL A 200 -7.79 11.75 -3.08
C VAL A 200 -8.60 11.01 -4.13
N PHE A 201 -9.81 10.59 -3.75
CA PHE A 201 -10.74 9.84 -4.58
C PHE A 201 -11.91 10.72 -5.01
N GLY A 202 -12.43 10.46 -6.22
CA GLY A 202 -13.55 11.20 -6.81
C GLY A 202 -13.15 12.53 -7.45
N GLY A 203 -14.16 13.31 -7.82
CA GLY A 203 -14.01 14.58 -8.54
C GLY A 203 -14.58 14.59 -9.95
#